data_AF-A0A959UYY1-F1
#
_entry.id   AF-A0A959UYY1-F1
#
_cell.length_a   1.000
_cell.length_b   1.000
_cell.length_c   1.000
_cell.angle_alpha   90.00
_cell.angle_beta   90.00
_cell.angle_gamma   90.00
#
_symmetry.space_group_name_H-M   'P 1'
#
loop_
_entity.id
_entity.type
_entity.pdbx_description
1 polymer ?
#
loop_
_entity_poly.entity_id
_entity_poly.type
_entity_poly.pdbx_seq_one_letter_code
_entity_poly.pdbx_strand_id
1 'polypeptide(L)'
;RTRVAIPHLTELSERPGLALARGELVVPVVQPFYPFLTPPTLLFIFRTDEEGTDQLLPDQLLGQGVIGGEYDADAGEYRFNITRYLQRVITGEFPNNPLSLVPGSGGVQVDRAVLAGPQHPDRPMKLELTFTEY
;
A
#
# COMPACT_ATOMS: atom_id res chain seq x y z
N ARG A 1 3.36 -2.78 13.14
CA ARG A 1 3.14 -3.45 11.83
C ARG A 1 1.65 -3.62 11.63
N THR A 2 1.15 -3.29 10.44
CA THR A 2 -0.26 -3.42 10.06
C THR A 2 -0.37 -4.30 8.82
N ARG A 3 -1.37 -5.18 8.74
CA ARG A 3 -1.61 -6.01 7.54
C ARG A 3 -2.82 -5.48 6.77
N VAL A 4 -2.68 -5.41 5.45
CA VAL A 4 -3.71 -4.93 4.51
C VAL A 4 -3.98 -6.03 3.50
N ALA A 5 -5.21 -6.52 3.45
CA ALA A 5 -5.65 -7.50 2.47
C ALA A 5 -6.42 -6.81 1.35
N ILE A 6 -6.18 -7.22 0.10
CA ILE A 6 -6.87 -6.72 -1.09
C ILE A 6 -7.71 -7.86 -1.65
N PRO A 7 -8.97 -8.02 -1.22
CA PRO A 7 -9.81 -9.11 -1.68
C PRO A 7 -10.18 -8.92 -3.17
N HIS A 8 -10.54 -10.02 -3.83
CA HIS A 8 -11.06 -10.03 -5.21
C HIS A 8 -10.11 -9.54 -6.31
N LEU A 9 -8.82 -9.29 -6.01
CA LEU A 9 -7.86 -8.79 -7.00
C LEU A 9 -7.65 -9.77 -8.17
N THR A 10 -7.70 -11.08 -7.90
CA THR A 10 -7.52 -12.14 -8.90
C THR A 10 -8.69 -12.23 -9.89
N GLU A 11 -9.88 -11.75 -9.53
CA GLU A 11 -11.06 -11.75 -10.41
C GLU A 11 -10.87 -10.78 -11.59
N LEU A 12 -9.96 -9.80 -11.48
CA LEU A 12 -9.63 -8.90 -12.58
C LEU A 12 -8.97 -9.62 -13.77
N SER A 13 -8.37 -10.78 -13.53
CA SER A 13 -7.74 -11.61 -14.59
C SER A 13 -8.76 -12.19 -15.57
N GLU A 14 -10.02 -12.32 -15.14
CA GLU A 14 -11.10 -12.90 -15.94
C GLU A 14 -11.67 -11.91 -16.96
N ARG A 15 -11.23 -10.65 -16.92
CA ARG A 15 -11.68 -9.59 -17.84
C ARG A 15 -10.67 -9.42 -18.99
N PRO A 16 -10.92 -10.02 -20.17
CA PRO A 16 -10.02 -9.89 -21.31
C PRO A 16 -9.95 -8.43 -21.79
N GLY A 17 -8.77 -8.00 -22.23
CA GLY A 17 -8.55 -6.67 -22.84
C GLY A 17 -8.22 -5.53 -21.87
N LEU A 18 -8.17 -5.78 -20.56
CA LEU A 18 -7.76 -4.79 -19.57
C LEU A 18 -6.27 -4.90 -19.24
N ALA A 19 -5.51 -3.84 -19.54
CA ALA A 19 -4.14 -3.69 -19.06
C ALA A 19 -4.10 -2.71 -17.89
N LEU A 20 -3.58 -3.14 -16.73
CA LEU A 20 -3.39 -2.24 -15.58
C LEU A 20 -2.27 -1.25 -15.91
N ALA A 21 -2.61 0.04 -16.03
CA ALA A 21 -1.66 1.11 -16.30
C ALA A 21 -1.06 1.69 -15.02
N ARG A 22 -1.85 1.76 -13.94
CA ARG A 22 -1.41 2.26 -12.65
C ARG A 22 -2.22 1.64 -11.51
N GLY A 23 -1.54 1.32 -10.41
CA GLY A 23 -2.18 0.89 -9.18
C GLY A 23 -1.54 1.53 -7.96
N GLU A 24 -2.35 2.27 -7.20
CA GLU A 24 -1.92 3.05 -6.04
C GLU A 24 -2.71 2.65 -4.80
N LEU A 25 -2.00 2.30 -3.73
CA LEU A 25 -2.60 2.11 -2.41
C LEU A 25 -2.53 3.43 -1.65
N VAL A 26 -3.69 3.96 -1.29
CA VAL A 26 -3.82 5.19 -0.51
C VAL A 26 -4.22 4.82 0.91
N VAL A 27 -3.40 5.25 1.87
CA VAL A 27 -3.52 4.93 3.29
C VAL A 27 -3.65 6.24 4.08
N PRO A 28 -4.89 6.72 4.33
CA PRO A 28 -5.10 7.92 5.11
C PRO A 28 -4.71 7.73 6.57
N VAL A 29 -4.27 8.81 7.20
CA VAL A 29 -4.05 8.87 8.65
C VAL A 29 -5.28 9.51 9.29
N VAL A 30 -5.80 8.89 10.34
CA VAL A 30 -6.92 9.43 11.12
C VAL A 30 -6.48 10.71 11.82
N GLN A 31 -7.24 11.77 11.63
CA GLN A 31 -7.04 13.08 12.25
C GLN A 31 -8.22 13.44 13.17
N PRO A 32 -7.98 14.23 14.23
CA PRO A 32 -6.69 14.74 14.68
C PRO A 32 -5.86 13.68 15.42
N PHE A 33 -4.53 13.77 15.32
CA PHE A 33 -3.59 12.98 16.14
C PHE A 33 -2.92 13.86 17.21
N TYR A 34 -2.28 13.22 18.18
CA TYR A 34 -1.67 13.92 19.30
C TYR A 34 -0.44 14.72 18.84
N PRO A 35 -0.28 16.01 19.20
CA PRO A 35 0.80 16.87 18.66
C PRO A 35 2.23 16.34 18.90
N PHE A 36 2.43 15.61 20.00
CA PHE A 36 3.72 15.02 20.36
C PHE A 36 3.96 13.62 19.76
N LEU A 37 2.94 13.05 19.10
CA LEU A 37 3.02 11.76 18.42
C LEU A 37 2.70 11.99 16.95
N THR A 38 3.71 12.46 16.23
CA THR A 38 3.60 12.69 14.79
C THR A 38 3.54 11.36 14.03
N PRO A 39 2.85 11.32 12.88
CA PRO A 39 2.93 10.20 11.95
C PRO A 39 4.39 9.94 11.55
N PRO A 40 4.81 8.67 11.42
CA PRO A 40 6.13 8.35 10.89
C PRO A 40 6.35 9.00 9.53
N THR A 41 7.54 9.56 9.29
CA THR A 41 7.86 10.21 8.00
C THR A 41 7.80 9.24 6.82
N LEU A 42 8.06 7.97 7.07
CA LEU A 42 8.11 6.93 6.05
C LEU A 42 7.46 5.63 6.56
N LEU A 43 6.62 5.05 5.70
CA LEU A 43 6.14 3.68 5.83
C LEU A 43 6.74 2.81 4.72
N PHE A 44 7.18 1.61 5.08
CA PHE A 44 7.57 0.57 4.16
C PHE A 44 6.40 -0.41 3.94
N ILE A 45 6.33 -0.93 2.72
CA ILE A 45 5.38 -1.97 2.32
C ILE A 45 6.14 -3.24 1.97
N PHE A 46 5.62 -4.37 2.42
CA PHE A 46 6.19 -5.69 2.16
C PHE A 46 5.09 -6.65 1.74
N ARG A 47 5.41 -7.59 0.85
CA ARG A 47 4.56 -8.75 0.55
C ARG A 47 5.01 -9.92 1.43
N THR A 48 4.10 -10.82 1.76
CA THR A 48 4.44 -12.04 2.48
C THR A 48 4.49 -13.21 1.50
N ASP A 49 5.57 -13.98 1.51
CA ASP A 49 5.70 -15.22 0.72
C ASP A 49 5.00 -16.41 1.37
N GLU A 50 5.09 -17.59 0.76
CA GLU A 50 4.48 -18.83 1.26
C GLU A 50 5.07 -19.30 2.60
N GLU A 51 6.30 -18.90 2.91
CA GLU A 51 7.00 -19.23 4.16
C GLU A 51 6.68 -18.23 5.29
N GLY A 52 5.87 -17.19 5.00
CA GLY A 52 5.52 -16.16 5.97
C GLY A 52 6.58 -15.06 6.13
N THR A 53 7.57 -15.01 5.24
CA THR A 53 8.67 -14.04 5.29
C THR A 53 8.30 -12.77 4.52
N ASP A 54 8.75 -11.62 5.04
CA ASP A 54 8.55 -10.32 4.41
C ASP A 54 9.52 -10.15 3.25
N GLN A 55 8.96 -9.97 2.06
CA GLN A 55 9.68 -9.75 0.81
C GLN A 55 9.37 -8.35 0.28
N LEU A 56 10.34 -7.78 -0.43
CA LEU A 56 10.14 -6.52 -1.14
C LEU A 56 9.15 -6.72 -2.31
N LEU A 57 8.41 -5.65 -2.59
CA LEU A 57 7.63 -5.54 -3.83
C LEU A 57 8.59 -5.25 -4.99
N PRO A 58 8.28 -5.74 -6.22
CA PRO A 58 9.09 -5.45 -7.40
C PRO A 58 9.19 -3.95 -7.69
N ASP A 59 8.18 -3.16 -7.31
CA ASP A 59 8.18 -1.70 -7.46
C ASP A 59 9.27 -1.01 -6.59
N GLN A 60 9.64 -1.59 -5.44
CA GLN A 60 10.69 -1.05 -4.58
C GLN A 60 12.09 -1.15 -5.20
N LEU A 61 12.29 -2.12 -6.10
CA LEU A 61 13.59 -2.33 -6.77
C LEU A 61 13.92 -1.21 -7.78
N LEU A 62 12.93 -0.40 -8.16
CA LEU A 62 13.11 0.76 -9.02
C LEU A 62 13.57 2.02 -8.26
N GLY A 63 13.59 1.96 -6.93
CA GLY A 63 14.00 3.05 -6.04
C GLY A 63 12.85 3.63 -5.22
N GLN A 64 13.21 4.27 -4.10
CA GLN A 64 12.25 4.75 -3.10
C GLN A 64 11.31 5.84 -3.64
N GLY A 65 11.80 6.73 -4.52
CA GLY A 65 10.96 7.75 -5.16
C GLY A 65 9.91 7.21 -6.13
N VAL A 66 10.00 5.93 -6.51
CA VAL A 66 9.04 5.28 -7.41
C VAL A 66 7.91 4.60 -6.63
N ILE A 67 8.24 3.92 -5.53
CA ILE A 67 7.26 3.24 -4.66
C ILE A 67 6.47 4.24 -3.80
N GLY A 68 7.08 5.33 -3.34
CA GLY A 68 6.48 6.28 -2.40
C GLY A 68 6.59 5.83 -0.94
N GLY A 69 5.50 5.98 -0.17
CA GLY A 69 5.44 5.64 1.26
C GLY A 69 5.86 6.76 2.22
N GLU A 70 6.23 7.93 1.70
CA GLU A 70 6.44 9.14 2.50
C GLU A 70 5.11 9.71 2.98
N TYR A 71 5.09 10.28 4.18
CA TYR A 71 3.90 10.94 4.71
C TYR A 71 3.68 12.27 4.00
N ASP A 72 2.54 12.41 3.31
CA ASP A 72 2.08 13.69 2.80
C ASP A 72 1.31 14.41 3.92
N ALA A 73 1.88 15.50 4.44
CA ALA A 73 1.28 16.27 5.53
C ALA A 73 0.12 17.15 5.07
N ASP A 74 0.11 17.59 3.81
CA ASP A 74 -0.95 18.42 3.23
C ASP A 74 -2.18 17.57 2.94
N ALA A 75 -1.98 16.38 2.38
CA ALA A 75 -3.05 15.43 2.17
C ALA A 75 -3.39 14.66 3.46
N GLY A 76 -2.46 14.38 4.35
CA GLY A 76 -2.67 13.57 5.56
C GLY A 76 -2.74 12.06 5.26
N GLU A 77 -1.93 11.57 4.33
CA GLU A 77 -1.97 10.18 3.87
C GLU A 77 -0.59 9.67 3.41
N TYR A 78 -0.48 8.34 3.33
CA TYR A 78 0.63 7.67 2.64
C TYR A 78 0.14 7.11 1.32
N ARG A 79 0.97 7.18 0.29
CA ARG A 79 0.67 6.67 -1.04
C ARG A 79 1.75 5.72 -1.51
N PHE A 80 1.34 4.55 -1.97
CA PHE A 80 2.24 3.54 -2.51
C PHE A 80 1.88 3.22 -3.96
N ASN A 81 2.83 3.41 -4.87
CA ASN A 81 2.69 2.93 -6.25
C ASN A 81 3.15 1.47 -6.31
N ILE A 82 2.19 0.56 -6.43
CA ILE A 82 2.39 -0.89 -6.39
C ILE A 82 1.95 -1.55 -7.69
N THR A 83 2.08 -0.82 -8.80
CA THR A 83 1.55 -1.22 -10.11
C THR A 83 2.09 -2.59 -10.55
N ARG A 84 3.41 -2.81 -10.48
CA ARG A 84 4.02 -4.06 -10.94
C ARG A 84 3.64 -5.23 -10.04
N TYR A 85 3.59 -5.01 -8.72
CA TYR A 85 3.10 -6.01 -7.79
C TYR A 85 1.68 -6.45 -8.12
N LEU A 86 0.75 -5.49 -8.31
CA LEU A 86 -0.64 -5.82 -8.63
C LEU A 86 -0.78 -6.53 -9.96
N GLN A 87 -0.02 -6.11 -10.99
CA GLN A 87 0.02 -6.84 -12.28
C GLN A 87 0.39 -8.31 -12.08
N ARG A 88 1.43 -8.59 -11.29
CA ARG A 88 1.87 -9.96 -11.01
C ARG A 88 0.86 -10.79 -10.23
N VAL A 89 0.10 -10.16 -9.33
CA VAL A 89 -0.99 -10.86 -8.62
C VAL A 89 -2.14 -11.15 -9.58
N ILE A 90 -2.51 -10.18 -10.44
CA ILE A 90 -3.57 -10.35 -11.44
C ILE A 90 -3.20 -11.45 -12.45
N THR A 91 -1.94 -11.52 -12.91
CA THR A 91 -1.50 -12.57 -13.85
C THR A 91 -1.25 -13.92 -13.19
N GLY A 92 -1.39 -14.03 -11.85
CA GLY A 92 -1.15 -15.26 -11.10
C GLY A 92 0.33 -15.61 -10.89
N GLU A 93 1.27 -14.70 -11.19
CA GLU A 93 2.69 -14.87 -10.88
C GLU A 93 2.94 -14.82 -9.36
N PHE A 94 2.17 -14.00 -8.64
CA PHE A 94 2.22 -13.89 -7.19
C PHE A 94 0.90 -14.27 -6.51
N PRO A 95 0.96 -14.93 -5.33
CA PRO A 95 -0.23 -15.14 -4.52
C PRO A 95 -0.76 -13.81 -3.98
N ASN A 96 -2.09 -13.69 -3.86
CA ASN A 96 -2.77 -12.52 -3.29
C ASN A 96 -2.72 -12.53 -1.75
N ASN A 97 -1.51 -12.53 -1.20
CA ASN A 97 -1.29 -12.49 0.24
C ASN A 97 -1.43 -11.06 0.80
N PRO A 98 -1.80 -10.88 2.08
CA PRO A 98 -1.86 -9.57 2.70
C PRO A 98 -0.51 -8.84 2.66
N LEU A 99 -0.55 -7.55 2.36
CA LEU A 99 0.60 -6.66 2.41
C LEU A 99 0.84 -6.19 3.85
N SER A 100 2.09 -5.95 4.20
CA SER A 100 2.50 -5.48 5.52
C SER A 100 3.04 -4.05 5.46
N LEU A 101 2.46 -3.17 6.25
CA LEU A 101 2.90 -1.79 6.45
C LEU A 101 3.74 -1.70 7.74
N VAL A 102 4.94 -1.16 7.63
CA VAL A 102 5.92 -1.07 8.72
C VAL A 102 6.50 0.35 8.76
N PRO A 103 6.52 1.03 9.92
CA PRO A 103 7.16 2.34 10.03
C PRO A 103 8.67 2.25 9.88
N GLY A 104 9.26 3.15 9.10
CA GLY A 104 10.71 3.19 8.86
C GLY A 104 11.55 3.61 10.08
N SER A 105 10.93 4.26 11.06
CA SER A 105 11.58 4.70 12.31
C SER A 105 11.41 3.72 13.48
N GLY A 106 10.90 2.50 13.23
CA GLY A 106 10.57 1.52 14.27
C GLY A 106 11.74 1.22 15.20
N GLY A 107 11.74 1.84 16.39
CA GLY A 107 12.73 1.61 17.46
C GLY A 107 13.61 2.79 17.84
N VAL A 108 13.58 3.92 17.10
CA VAL A 108 14.43 5.09 17.38
C VAL A 108 13.63 6.34 17.76
N GLN A 109 12.40 6.48 17.24
CA GLN A 109 11.50 7.61 17.53
C GLN A 109 10.13 7.10 17.99
N VAL A 110 9.47 7.89 18.85
CA VAL A 110 8.11 7.60 19.34
C VAL A 110 7.10 8.24 18.40
N ASP A 111 7.02 7.71 17.19
CA ASP A 111 6.05 8.13 16.18
C ASP A 111 4.80 7.25 16.23
N ARG A 112 3.63 7.84 15.94
CA ARG A 112 2.37 7.10 15.89
C ARG A 112 1.48 7.63 14.78
N ALA A 113 1.08 6.71 13.89
CA ALA A 113 -0.02 6.94 12.97
C ALA A 113 -1.15 5.94 13.27
N VAL A 114 -2.39 6.44 13.27
CA VAL A 114 -3.58 5.59 13.22
C VAL A 114 -4.03 5.57 11.77
N LEU A 115 -3.87 4.43 11.09
CA LEU A 115 -4.24 4.29 9.70
C LEU A 115 -5.75 4.08 9.60
N ALA A 116 -6.41 4.85 8.72
CA ALA A 116 -7.83 4.67 8.46
C ALA A 116 -8.07 3.32 7.78
N GLY A 117 -9.10 2.58 8.22
CA GLY A 117 -9.51 1.35 7.57
C GLY A 117 -10.37 1.59 6.32
N PRO A 118 -10.73 0.54 5.57
CA PRO A 118 -11.58 0.66 4.38
C PRO A 118 -13.02 1.14 4.69
N GLN A 119 -13.47 1.02 5.94
CA GLN A 119 -14.81 1.43 6.38
C GLN A 119 -14.82 2.79 7.09
N HIS A 120 -13.72 3.54 7.06
CA HIS A 120 -13.69 4.87 7.68
C HIS A 120 -14.69 5.80 6.95
N PRO A 121 -15.54 6.56 7.67
CA PRO A 121 -16.65 7.31 7.08
C PRO A 121 -16.19 8.37 6.05
N ASP A 122 -15.17 9.16 6.40
CA ASP A 122 -14.76 10.29 5.55
C ASP A 122 -13.55 10.00 4.65
N ARG A 123 -12.60 9.20 5.16
CA ARG A 123 -11.31 8.95 4.53
C ARG A 123 -10.95 7.46 4.54
N PRO A 124 -11.68 6.62 3.78
CA PRO A 124 -11.42 5.20 3.73
C PRO A 124 -10.07 4.91 3.06
N MET A 125 -9.38 3.87 3.53
CA MET A 125 -8.28 3.26 2.79
C MET A 125 -8.81 2.73 1.46
N LYS A 126 -8.11 3.05 0.37
CA LYS A 126 -8.56 2.71 -0.99
C LYS A 126 -7.41 2.26 -1.87
N LEU A 127 -7.77 1.42 -2.83
CA LEU A 127 -6.91 1.01 -3.93
C LEU A 127 -7.41 1.71 -5.20
N GLU A 128 -6.59 2.58 -5.77
CA GLU A 128 -6.89 3.30 -7.01
C GLU A 128 -6.25 2.55 -8.17
N LEU A 129 -7.08 2.03 -9.08
CA LEU A 129 -6.64 1.28 -10.26
C LEU A 129 -7.03 2.03 -11.54
N THR A 130 -6.05 2.30 -12.38
CA THR A 130 -6.25 2.88 -13.72
C THR A 130 -5.90 1.85 -14.76
N PHE A 131 -6.85 1.58 -15.66
CA PHE A 131 -6.69 0.64 -16.76
C PHE A 131 -6.65 1.36 -18.10
N THR A 132 -6.02 0.72 -19.08
CA THR A 132 -6.15 1.07 -20.49
C THR A 132 -6.88 -0.05 -21.22
N GLU A 133 -7.88 0.31 -22.00
CA GLU A 133 -8.62 -0.59 -22.89
C GLU A 133 -7.99 -0.56 -24.29
N TYR A 134 -7.87 -1.73 -24.91
CA TYR A 134 -7.39 -1.92 -26.28
C TYR A 134 -8.50 -2.44 -27.18
#